data_AF-A0A081BV43-F1
#
_entry.id   AF-A0A081BV43-F1
#
_cell.length_a   1.000
_cell.length_b   1.000
_cell.length_c   1.000
_cell.angle_alpha   90.00
_cell.angle_beta   90.00
_cell.angle_gamma   90.00
#
_symmetry.space_group_name_H-M   'P 1'
#
loop_
_entity.id
_entity.type
_entity.pdbx_description
1 polymer ?
#
loop_
_entity_poly.entity_id
_entity_poly.type
_entity_poly.pdbx_seq_one_letter_code
_entity_poly.pdbx_strand_id
1 'polypeptide(L)' 'MSQSKCAKCGHSTFEMVENTPERSQFPVMFIQCAQCGTVIGVQPNENIPALLHFIKGMLVEMMQKSGLSTRYIED' A
#
# COMPACT_ATOMS: atom_id res chain seq x y z
N MET A 1 -8.64 -27.41 6.04
CA MET A 1 -8.44 -26.03 5.57
C MET A 1 -7.61 -26.07 4.30
N SER A 2 -7.99 -25.35 3.24
CA SER A 2 -7.09 -25.13 2.11
C SER A 2 -5.96 -24.22 2.56
N GLN A 3 -4.72 -24.58 2.24
CA GLN A 3 -3.56 -23.71 2.42
C GLN A 3 -3.23 -23.06 1.07
N SER A 4 -2.94 -21.76 1.08
CA SER A 4 -2.44 -21.06 -0.10
C SER A 4 -1.14 -21.70 -0.56
N LYS A 5 -1.03 -21.96 -1.87
CA LYS A 5 0.17 -22.53 -2.50
C LYS A 5 0.62 -21.66 -3.66
N CYS A 6 1.93 -21.52 -3.81
CA CYS A 6 2.54 -20.86 -4.94
C CYS A 6 2.19 -21.61 -6.23
N ALA A 7 1.57 -20.92 -7.19
CA ALA A 7 1.17 -21.52 -8.46
C ALA A 7 2.36 -22.04 -9.30
N LYS A 8 3.59 -21.53 -9.07
CA LYS A 8 4.79 -21.95 -9.79
C LYS A 8 5.46 -23.19 -9.19
N CYS A 9 5.58 -23.28 -7.87
CA CYS A 9 6.39 -24.32 -7.22
C CYS A 9 5.65 -25.14 -6.14
N GLY A 10 4.37 -24.86 -5.88
CA GLY A 10 3.53 -25.63 -4.95
C GLY A 10 3.77 -25.39 -3.46
N HIS A 11 4.78 -24.61 -3.08
CA HIS A 11 5.10 -24.32 -1.68
C HIS A 11 4.15 -23.29 -1.08
N SER A 12 4.02 -23.31 0.25
CA SER A 12 3.04 -22.51 0.99
C SER A 12 3.67 -21.39 1.84
N THR A 13 4.97 -21.14 1.67
CA THR A 13 5.69 -20.07 2.35
C THR A 13 5.79 -18.82 1.46
N PHE A 14 5.44 -17.68 2.03
CA PHE A 14 5.44 -16.39 1.36
C PHE A 14 6.12 -15.35 2.25
N GLU A 15 6.75 -14.39 1.61
CA GLU A 15 7.46 -13.29 2.25
C GLU A 15 7.06 -11.97 1.60
N MET A 16 7.24 -10.88 2.35
CA MET A 16 7.04 -9.54 1.86
C MET A 16 8.42 -8.90 1.63
N VAL A 17 8.67 -8.43 0.40
CA VAL A 17 9.97 -7.89 -0.01
C VAL A 17 9.76 -6.54 -0.68
N GLU A 18 10.52 -5.53 -0.24
CA GLU A 18 10.53 -4.22 -0.88
C GLU A 18 11.20 -4.33 -2.25
N ASN A 19 10.57 -3.73 -3.26
CA ASN A 19 11.08 -3.70 -4.62
C ASN A 19 10.80 -2.33 -5.26
N THR A 20 11.68 -1.89 -6.15
CA THR A 20 11.45 -0.73 -7.01
C THR A 20 11.31 -1.22 -8.45
N PRO A 21 10.08 -1.44 -8.95
CA PRO A 21 9.86 -1.91 -10.31
C PRO A 21 10.47 -0.97 -11.34
N GLU A 22 10.87 -1.52 -12.48
CA GLU A 22 11.44 -0.72 -13.56
C GLU A 22 10.47 0.40 -13.99
N ARG A 23 10.99 1.62 -14.13
CA ARG A 23 10.22 2.85 -14.44
C ARG A 23 9.19 3.25 -13.36
N SER A 24 9.25 2.69 -12.15
CA SER A 24 8.54 3.22 -10.99
C SER A 24 9.37 4.28 -10.28
N GLN A 25 8.72 5.35 -9.82
CA GLN A 25 9.34 6.34 -8.92
C GLN A 25 9.18 5.97 -7.44
N PHE A 26 8.34 4.97 -7.13
CA PHE A 26 7.99 4.60 -5.78
C PHE A 26 8.30 3.12 -5.53
N PRO A 27 8.91 2.78 -4.38
CA PRO A 27 9.03 1.40 -3.95
C PRO A 27 7.65 0.81 -3.63
N VAL A 28 7.50 -0.49 -3.83
CA VAL A 28 6.31 -1.27 -3.49
C VAL A 28 6.74 -2.52 -2.74
N MET A 29 5.81 -3.12 -2.00
CA MET A 29 6.04 -4.42 -1.36
C MET A 29 5.48 -5.52 -2.24
N PHE A 30 6.33 -6.44 -2.67
CA PHE A 30 5.90 -7.69 -3.28
C PHE A 30 5.61 -8.71 -2.20
N ILE A 31 4.47 -9.39 -2.31
CA ILE A 31 4.23 -10.65 -1.63
C ILE A 31 4.70 -11.72 -2.61
N GLN A 32 5.79 -12.41 -2.28
CA GLN A 32 6.40 -13.42 -3.14
C GLN A 32 6.55 -14.76 -2.43
N CYS A 33 6.65 -15.84 -3.20
CA CYS A 33 6.97 -17.15 -2.65
C CYS A 33 8.42 -17.16 -2.14
N ALA A 34 8.60 -17.49 -0.86
CA ALA A 34 9.90 -17.47 -0.19
C ALA A 34 10.89 -18.52 -0.75
N GLN A 35 10.40 -19.49 -1.53
CA GLN A 35 11.28 -20.46 -2.18
C GLN A 35 11.70 -20.05 -3.59
N CYS A 36 10.75 -19.65 -4.43
CA CYS A 36 11.00 -19.52 -5.88
C CYS A 36 10.90 -18.07 -6.39
N GLY A 37 10.65 -17.11 -5.51
CA GLY A 37 10.56 -15.68 -5.82
C GLY A 37 9.37 -15.29 -6.69
N THR A 38 8.39 -16.18 -6.90
CA THR A 38 7.20 -15.83 -7.70
C THR A 38 6.37 -14.81 -6.95
N VAL A 39 6.23 -13.62 -7.52
CA VAL A 39 5.35 -12.57 -7.01
C VAL A 39 3.90 -13.02 -7.18
N ILE A 40 3.14 -13.00 -6.09
CA ILE A 40 1.72 -13.37 -6.05
C ILE A 40 0.81 -12.18 -5.68
N GLY A 41 1.41 -11.07 -5.27
CA GLY A 41 0.70 -9.84 -4.94
C GLY A 41 1.64 -8.65 -4.83
N VAL A 42 1.06 -7.46 -4.96
CA VAL A 42 1.75 -6.18 -4.81
C VAL A 42 0.94 -5.35 -3.81
N GLN A 43 1.64 -4.69 -2.89
CA GLN A 43 1.09 -3.75 -1.93
C GLN A 43 1.88 -2.44 -2.01
N PRO A 44 1.25 -1.29 -1.76
CA PRO A 44 1.99 -0.06 -1.52
C PRO A 44 3.02 -0.24 -0.38
N ASN A 45 4.17 0.43 -0.47
CA ASN A 45 5.17 0.42 0.61
C ASN A 45 4.69 1.18 1.87
N GLU A 46 3.68 2.04 1.70
CA GLU A 46 3.09 2.78 2.80
C GLU A 46 1.60 2.47 2.93
N ASN A 47 1.05 2.62 4.14
CA ASN A 47 -0.39 2.55 4.35
C ASN A 47 -1.04 3.83 3.78
N ILE A 48 -1.27 3.84 2.46
CA ILE A 48 -1.84 4.97 1.73
C ILE A 48 -3.16 5.44 2.36
N PRO A 49 -4.12 4.57 2.73
CA PRO A 49 -5.34 5.01 3.42
C PRO A 49 -5.05 5.78 4.72
N ALA A 50 -4.14 5.29 5.57
CA ALA A 50 -3.78 5.97 6.80
C ALA A 50 -3.11 7.33 6.52
N LEU A 51 -2.21 7.37 5.52
CA LEU A 51 -1.56 8.61 5.09
C LEU A 51 -2.58 9.64 4.57
N LEU A 52 -3.57 9.21 3.77
CA LEU A 52 -4.64 10.08 3.29
C LEU A 52 -5.49 10.64 4.43
N HIS A 53 -5.84 9.81 5.42
CA HIS A 53 -6.56 10.27 6.61
C HIS A 53 -5.74 11.28 7.43
N PHE A 54 -4.44 11.04 7.57
CA PHE A 54 -3.52 11.95 8.25
C PHE A 54 -3.42 13.30 7.53
N ILE A 55 -3.17 13.29 6.21
CA ILE A 55 -3.10 14.51 5.39
C ILE A 55 -4.41 15.28 5.45
N LYS A 56 -5.56 14.59 5.37
CA LYS A 56 -6.89 15.20 5.51
C LYS A 56 -7.03 15.96 6.83
N GLY A 57 -6.60 15.36 7.94
CA GLY A 57 -6.63 16.00 9.26
C GLY A 57 -5.80 17.28 9.31
N MET A 58 -4.56 17.21 8.82
CA MET A 58 -3.67 18.38 8.76
C MET A 58 -4.24 19.50 7.90
N LEU A 59 -4.81 19.17 6.73
CA LEU A 59 -5.42 20.15 5.84
C LEU A 59 -6.61 20.87 6.51
N VAL A 60 -7.48 20.12 7.20
CA VAL A 60 -8.61 20.69 7.94
C VAL A 60 -8.13 21.66 9.02
N GLU A 61 -7.11 21.27 9.80
CA GLU A 61 -6.55 22.16 10.83
C GLU A 61 -5.93 23.44 10.25
N MET A 62 -5.19 23.33 9.14
CA MET A 62 -4.58 24.48 8.46
C MET A 62 -5.63 25.45 7.92
N MET A 63 -6.71 24.91 7.32
CA MET A 63 -7.83 25.71 6.80
C MET A 63 -8.53 26.45 7.95
N GLN A 64 -8.80 25.77 9.07
CA GLN A 64 -9.41 26.38 10.25
C GLN A 64 -8.54 27.51 10.83
N LYS A 65 -7.23 27.28 10.99
CA LYS A 65 -6.28 28.29 11.47
C LYS A 65 -6.19 29.52 10.55
N SER A 66 -6.42 29.33 9.26
CA SER A 66 -6.38 30.38 8.25
C SER A 66 -7.74 31.07 8.01
N GLY A 67 -8.77 30.70 8.77
CA GLY A 67 -10.13 31.26 8.65
C GLY A 67 -10.90 30.80 7.40
N LEU A 68 -10.43 29.76 6.71
CA LEU A 68 -11.10 29.18 5.55
C LEU A 68 -12.21 28.22 5.98
N SER A 69 -13.34 28.28 5.27
CA SER A 69 -14.45 27.34 5.46
C SER A 69 -14.05 25.94 4.99
N THR A 70 -14.28 24.92 5.83
CA THR A 70 -14.00 23.51 5.52
C THR A 70 -15.25 22.77 5.01
N ARG A 71 -16.21 23.47 4.37
CA ARG A 71 -17.40 22.81 3.81
C ARG A 71 -16.96 21.82 2.71
N TYR A 72 -17.21 20.54 2.96
CA TYR A 72 -17.05 19.49 1.95
C TYR A 72 -18.10 19.72 0.86
N ILE A 73 -17.68 19.63 -0.41
CA ILE A 73 -18.59 19.42 -1.52
C ILE A 73 -18.80 17.90 -1.56
N GLU A 74 -19.98 17.45 -1.13
CA GLU A 74 -20.42 16.08 -1.36
C GLU A 74 -20.95 16.04 -2.80
N ASP A 75 -20.29 15.27 -3.68
CA ASP A 75 -20.80 14.89 -5.01
C ASP A 75 -21.67 13.63 -4.90
#